data_AF-A0A7L2TUV0-F1
#
_entry.id   AF-A0A7L2TUV0-F1
#
_cell.length_a   1.000
_cell.length_b   1.000
_cell.length_c   1.000
_cell.angle_alpha   90.00
_cell.angle_beta   90.00
_cell.angle_gamma   90.00
#
_symmetry.space_group_name_H-M   'P 1'
#
loop_
_entity.id
_entity.type
_entity.pdbx_description
1 polymer ?
#
loop_
_entity_poly.entity_id
_entity_poly.type
_entity_poly.pdbx_seq_one_letter_code
_entity_poly.pdbx_strand_id
1 'polypeptide(L)' 'LVPLIGFISVGLGSAVLYLLRLALYSPDVSWDRKNNPEPWNKLSPTDQYKV' A
#
# COMPACT_ATOMS: atom_id res chain seq x y z
N LEU A 1 23.04 -19.60 -12.11
CA LEU A 1 21.87 -18.88 -12.66
C LEU A 1 20.60 -19.11 -11.85
N VAL A 2 20.20 -20.37 -11.59
CA VAL A 2 19.02 -20.70 -10.76
C VAL A 2 18.96 -19.97 -9.40
N PRO A 3 20.00 -19.98 -8.55
CA PRO A 3 19.94 -19.29 -7.26
C PRO A 3 19.86 -17.76 -7.40
N LEU A 4 20.55 -17.19 -8.39
CA LEU A 4 20.54 -15.75 -8.67
C LEU A 4 19.13 -15.26 -9.05
N ILE A 5 18.45 -15.99 -9.94
CA ILE A 5 17.09 -15.65 -10.38
C ILE A 5 16.10 -15.78 -9.21
N GLY A 6 16.29 -16.76 -8.33
CA GLY A 6 15.48 -16.92 -7.12
C GLY A 6 15.58 -15.70 -6.18
N PHE A 7 16.78 -15.18 -5.93
CA PHE A 7 16.92 -13.99 -5.09
C PHE A 7 16.33 -12.73 -5.75
N ILE A 8 16.49 -12.59 -7.06
CA ILE A 8 15.93 -11.45 -7.81
C ILE A 8 14.39 -11.50 -7.80
N SER A 9 13.79 -12.68 -8.00
CA SER A 9 12.33 -12.80 -8.00
C SER A 9 11.73 -12.54 -6.63
N VAL A 10 12.39 -12.98 -5.56
CA VAL A 10 11.98 -12.67 -4.17
C VAL A 10 12.14 -11.17 -3.87
N GLY A 11 13.25 -10.55 -4.30
CA GLY A 11 13.47 -9.11 -4.13
C GLY A 11 12.43 -8.27 -4.86
N LEU A 12 12.16 -8.59 -6.13
CA LEU A 12 11.14 -7.89 -6.92
C LEU A 12 9.73 -8.15 -6.39
N GLY A 13 9.43 -9.41 -6.06
CA GLY A 13 8.13 -9.80 -5.50
C GLY A 13 7.83 -9.09 -4.20
N SER A 14 8.80 -9.04 -3.28
CA SER A 14 8.63 -8.33 -2.00
C SER A 14 8.47 -6.82 -2.17
N ALA A 15 9.21 -6.20 -3.10
CA ALA A 15 9.05 -4.78 -3.42
C ALA A 15 7.66 -4.47 -4.00
N VAL A 16 7.18 -5.27 -4.96
CA VAL A 16 5.84 -5.11 -5.55
C VAL A 16 4.75 -5.33 -4.51
N LEU A 17 4.88 -6.36 -3.66
CA LEU A 17 3.93 -6.61 -2.58
C LEU A 17 3.87 -5.44 -1.58
N TYR A 18 5.01 -4.85 -1.24
CA TYR A 18 5.06 -3.69 -0.36
C TYR A 18 4.36 -2.47 -0.97
N LEU A 19 4.64 -2.17 -2.24
CA LEU A 19 3.96 -1.08 -2.96
C LEU A 19 2.46 -1.33 -3.10
N LEU A 20 2.05 -2.58 -3.39
CA LEU A 20 0.64 -2.94 -3.47
C LEU A 20 -0.06 -2.74 -2.13
N ARG A 21 0.56 -3.18 -1.02
CA ARG A 21 0.06 -2.94 0.33
C ARG A 21 -0.09 -1.44 0.59
N LEU A 22 0.94 -0.65 0.27
CA LEU A 22 0.92 0.80 0.44
C LEU A 22 -0.22 1.43 -0.38
N ALA A 23 -0.36 1.03 -1.64
CA ALA A 23 -1.34 1.63 -2.53
C ALA A 23 -2.80 1.30 -2.14
N LEU A 24 -3.04 0.12 -1.54
CA LEU A 24 -4.39 -0.32 -1.16
C LEU A 24 -4.80 0.06 0.27
N TYR A 25 -3.84 0.07 1.21
CA TYR A 25 -4.14 0.19 2.64
C TYR A 25 -3.61 1.48 3.27
N SER A 26 -2.95 2.36 2.52
CA SER A 26 -2.52 3.65 3.08
C SER A 26 -3.70 4.61 3.18
N PRO A 27 -3.86 5.28 4.32
CA PRO A 27 -4.91 6.28 4.50
C PRO A 27 -4.70 7.52 3.62
N ASP A 28 -3.49 7.74 3.08
CA ASP A 28 -3.17 8.87 2.21
C ASP A 28 -3.51 8.64 0.73
N VAL A 29 -3.88 7.41 0.36
CA VAL A 29 -4.16 7.03 -1.03
C VAL A 29 -5.65 6.77 -1.19
N SER A 30 -6.35 7.60 -1.99
CA SER A 30 -7.75 7.38 -2.34
C SER A 30 -7.89 6.99 -3.81
N TRP A 31 -8.53 5.86 -4.07
CA TRP A 31 -8.93 5.42 -5.41
C TRP A 31 -10.29 5.98 -5.83
N ASP A 32 -11.09 6.45 -4.87
CA ASP A 32 -12.41 7.01 -5.11
C ASP A 32 -12.33 8.54 -5.24
N ARG A 33 -11.96 8.98 -6.43
CA ARG A 33 -11.80 10.40 -6.75
C ARG A 33 -13.11 11.19 -6.80
N LYS A 34 -14.26 10.51 -6.83
CA LYS A 34 -15.57 11.13 -7.08
C LYS A 34 -16.38 11.32 -5.80
N ASN A 35 -16.38 10.35 -4.89
CA ASN A 35 -17.13 10.45 -3.63
C ASN A 35 -16.24 10.71 -2.42
N ASN A 36 -14.92 10.54 -2.53
CA ASN A 36 -13.99 10.82 -1.44
C ASN A 36 -12.64 11.35 -1.97
N PRO A 37 -12.65 12.56 -2.57
CA PRO A 37 -11.45 13.18 -3.13
C PRO A 37 -10.36 13.41 -2.07
N GLU A 38 -10.77 13.52 -0.80
CA GLU A 38 -9.89 13.68 0.34
C GLU A 38 -9.90 12.41 1.20
N PRO A 39 -8.82 11.60 1.16
CA PRO A 39 -8.76 10.30 1.84
C PRO A 39 -9.14 10.35 3.32
N TRP A 40 -8.73 11.42 4.02
CA TRP A 40 -8.93 11.64 5.44
C TRP A 40 -10.37 11.94 5.87
N ASN A 41 -11.28 12.30 4.95
CA ASN A 41 -12.68 12.56 5.30
C ASN A 41 -13.43 11.32 5.82
N LYS A 42 -12.90 10.11 5.58
CA LYS A 42 -13.46 8.85 6.10
C LYS A 42 -12.87 8.40 7.43
N LEU A 43 -11.82 9.06 7.91
CA LEU A 43 -11.17 8.70 9.17
C LEU A 43 -11.93 9.35 10.32
N SER A 44 -12.28 8.57 11.33
CA SER A 44 -12.85 9.09 12.58
C SER A 44 -11.78 9.91 13.30
N PRO A 45 -12.14 11.00 14.03
CA PRO A 45 -11.18 11.77 14.83
C PRO A 45 -10.40 10.94 15.87
N THR A 46 -10.89 9.74 16.19
CA THR A 46 -10.27 8.80 17.14
C THR A 46 -9.52 7.65 16.44
N ASP A 47 -9.52 7.58 15.11
CA ASP A 47 -8.83 6.53 14.37
C ASP A 47 -7.31 6.69 14.47
N GLN A 48 -6.69 5.83 15.28
CA GLN A 48 -5.24 5.72 15.35
C GLN A 48 -4.75 4.75 14.26
N TYR A 49 -4.24 5.31 13.16
CA TYR A 49 -3.77 4.55 12.00
C TYR A 49 -2.59 3.60 12.30
N LYS A 50 -1.84 3.86 13.37
CA LYS A 50 -0.64 3.13 13.76
C LYS A 50 -0.66 2.88 15.26
N VAL A 51 -0.79 1.61 15.64
CA VAL A 51 -0.57 1.15 17.02
C VAL A 51 0.91 1.03 17.31
#